data_AF-A0A1H1NJD3-F1
#
_entry.id   AF-A0A1H1NJD3-F1
#
_cell.length_a   1.000
_cell.length_b   1.000
_cell.length_c   1.000
_cell.angle_alpha   90.00
_cell.angle_beta   90.00
_cell.angle_gamma   90.00
#
_symmetry.space_group_name_H-M   'P 1'
#
loop_
_entity.id
_entity.type
_entity.pdbx_description
1 polymer ?
#
loop_
_entity_poly.entity_id
_entity_poly.type
_entity_poly.pdbx_seq_one_letter_code
_entity_poly.pdbx_strand_id
1 'polypeptide(L)'
;MGVAADLCGLIRDHEGPALRVTALVRDRRDRILLLRRPDGASWPGTWEPVVADVPVGASVGDTLRDAVARATGWTVRAVEPMVEPAFDGTGRTGRPGRAVRRDLRFLVTAVTPVTPATAAEPAAARDLAPARDLSPAPDLTGTGHDAFTWAGLGDTGWLRSPGTVADPGLAEVVVKSARTRLTRRLRLEPVGPEHGMDLWRLHSRPEVAGWLGGAWTQESARRSVLRLRAGWDAVGFGTWAAYDRDDGELVGRGGVAPCTLDGRSTHEVGWTVRPERWGRGYATEIGAAGLLLAFAELGAREVVALTLPHNARSRAVMERLGMRFAREVPHAGMRHVLYVVRPNAVTMPGQVRPEAQPGLAVSPGHLGFSGASGCSNRLS
;
A
#
# COMPACT_ATOMS: atom_id res chain seq x y z
N MET A 1 13.34 -0.50 -17.84
CA MET A 1 13.17 -1.16 -19.17
C MET A 1 12.60 -2.58 -19.09
N GLY A 2 12.53 -3.23 -17.92
CA GLY A 2 12.19 -4.67 -17.82
C GLY A 2 10.73 -5.06 -18.02
N VAL A 3 9.79 -4.42 -17.31
CA VAL A 3 8.41 -4.96 -17.20
C VAL A 3 7.57 -4.79 -18.48
N ALA A 4 7.63 -3.63 -19.13
CA ALA A 4 6.86 -3.37 -20.35
C ALA A 4 7.35 -4.20 -21.55
N ALA A 5 8.66 -4.49 -21.61
CA ALA A 5 9.25 -5.31 -22.67
C ALA A 5 8.88 -6.80 -22.51
N ASP A 6 8.84 -7.29 -21.27
CA ASP A 6 8.42 -8.66 -20.94
C ASP A 6 6.94 -8.90 -21.27
N LEU A 7 6.10 -7.89 -21.02
CA LEU A 7 4.70 -7.85 -21.41
C LEU A 7 4.49 -8.01 -22.93
N CYS A 8 5.24 -7.25 -23.72
CA CYS A 8 5.24 -7.37 -25.18
C CYS A 8 5.82 -8.71 -25.65
N GLY A 9 6.76 -9.31 -24.92
CA GLY A 9 7.24 -10.68 -25.15
C GLY A 9 6.14 -11.73 -24.95
N LEU A 10 5.48 -11.70 -23.79
CA LEU A 10 4.41 -12.63 -23.42
C LEU A 10 3.20 -12.60 -24.37
N ILE A 11 2.84 -11.43 -24.92
CA ILE A 11 1.78 -11.31 -25.92
C ILE A 11 2.22 -11.93 -27.26
N ARG A 12 3.48 -11.75 -27.65
CA ARG A 12 4.02 -12.31 -28.90
C ARG A 12 4.06 -13.82 -28.88
N ASP A 13 4.30 -14.43 -27.73
CA ASP A 13 4.39 -15.88 -27.55
C ASP A 13 3.01 -16.54 -27.31
N HIS A 14 1.90 -15.79 -27.35
CA HIS A 14 0.56 -16.33 -27.14
C HIS A 14 -0.01 -16.96 -28.42
N GLU A 15 -0.29 -18.26 -28.39
CA GLU A 15 -0.80 -19.03 -29.54
C GLU A 15 -2.34 -18.94 -29.73
N GLY A 16 -3.06 -18.23 -28.85
CA GLY A 16 -4.51 -18.04 -28.93
C GLY A 16 -4.95 -16.76 -29.66
N PRO A 17 -6.23 -16.64 -30.06
CA PRO A 17 -6.72 -15.48 -30.84
C PRO A 17 -6.77 -14.18 -30.02
N ALA A 18 -6.81 -14.27 -28.70
CA ALA A 18 -6.77 -13.13 -27.78
C ALA A 18 -6.23 -13.58 -26.42
N LEU A 19 -5.43 -12.71 -25.81
CA LEU A 19 -4.92 -12.85 -24.45
C LEU A 19 -5.90 -12.26 -23.44
N ARG A 20 -6.43 -13.08 -22.54
CA ARG A 20 -7.26 -12.60 -21.44
C ARG A 20 -6.40 -11.93 -20.38
N VAL A 21 -6.72 -10.68 -20.07
CA VAL A 21 -6.02 -9.84 -19.11
C VAL A 21 -6.97 -9.39 -18.00
N THR A 22 -6.45 -9.37 -16.77
CA THR A 22 -7.13 -8.81 -15.60
C THR A 22 -6.47 -7.51 -15.16
N ALA A 23 -7.27 -6.49 -14.85
CA ALA A 23 -6.88 -5.17 -14.37
C ALA A 23 -7.54 -4.82 -13.03
N LEU A 24 -6.72 -4.49 -12.03
CA LEU A 24 -7.20 -3.87 -10.79
C LEU A 24 -7.13 -2.36 -10.96
N VAL A 25 -8.30 -1.73 -11.10
CA VAL A 25 -8.43 -0.28 -11.21
C VAL A 25 -8.37 0.33 -9.81
N ARG A 26 -7.48 1.30 -9.62
CA ARG A 26 -7.27 1.98 -8.33
C ARG A 26 -7.69 3.43 -8.37
N ASP A 27 -8.39 3.91 -7.34
CA ASP A 27 -8.62 5.34 -7.16
C ASP A 27 -7.45 6.05 -6.43
N ARG A 28 -7.59 7.36 -6.25
CA ARG A 28 -6.63 8.22 -5.55
C ARG A 28 -6.57 8.01 -4.03
N ARG A 29 -7.46 7.17 -3.47
CA ARG A 29 -7.42 6.68 -2.09
C ARG A 29 -6.95 5.23 -2.03
N ASP A 30 -6.30 4.74 -3.09
CA ASP A 30 -5.74 3.40 -3.19
C ASP A 30 -6.79 2.27 -3.13
N ARG A 31 -8.09 2.57 -3.26
CA ARG A 31 -9.19 1.58 -3.29
C ARG A 31 -9.26 0.90 -4.65
N ILE A 32 -9.68 -0.36 -4.67
CA ILE A 32 -9.76 -1.20 -5.86
C ILE A 32 -11.21 -1.29 -6.35
N LEU A 33 -11.45 -1.02 -7.63
CA LEU A 33 -12.74 -1.19 -8.27
C LEU A 33 -12.99 -2.67 -8.52
N LEU A 34 -14.20 -3.11 -8.18
CA LEU A 34 -14.71 -4.44 -8.50
C LEU A 34 -16.02 -4.30 -9.25
N LEU A 35 -16.18 -5.04 -10.34
CA LEU A 35 -17.39 -5.10 -11.15
C LEU A 35 -18.23 -6.30 -10.73
N ARG A 36 -19.56 -6.14 -10.74
CA ARG A 36 -20.46 -7.28 -10.55
C ARG A 36 -20.40 -8.14 -11.81
N ARG A 37 -20.28 -9.47 -11.64
CA ARG A 37 -20.19 -10.38 -12.79
C ARG A 37 -21.43 -10.22 -13.68
N PRO A 38 -21.28 -9.99 -15.00
CA PRO A 38 -22.38 -9.57 -15.87
C PRO A 38 -23.36 -10.69 -16.26
N ASP A 39 -23.06 -11.97 -15.98
CA ASP A 39 -23.95 -13.06 -16.34
C ASP A 39 -25.10 -13.23 -15.34
N GLY A 40 -26.34 -13.17 -15.83
CA GLY A 40 -27.58 -13.30 -15.03
C GLY A 40 -27.77 -14.65 -14.32
N ALA A 41 -26.79 -15.55 -14.39
CA ALA A 41 -26.73 -16.83 -13.68
C ALA A 41 -25.76 -16.81 -12.48
N SER A 42 -25.09 -15.68 -12.21
CA SER A 42 -24.20 -15.54 -11.05
C SER A 42 -24.99 -15.40 -9.74
N TRP A 43 -24.46 -16.01 -8.68
CA TRP A 43 -24.99 -15.82 -7.34
C TRP A 43 -24.83 -14.35 -6.91
N PRO A 44 -25.78 -13.76 -6.16
CA PRO A 44 -25.60 -12.47 -5.51
C PRO A 44 -24.25 -12.43 -4.77
N GLY A 45 -23.48 -11.35 -4.93
CA GLY A 45 -22.15 -11.21 -4.30
C GLY A 45 -20.96 -11.76 -5.09
N THR A 46 -21.11 -12.07 -6.38
CA THR A 46 -19.98 -12.41 -7.26
C THR A 46 -19.37 -11.15 -7.88
N TRP A 47 -18.14 -10.83 -7.47
CA TRP A 47 -17.41 -9.65 -7.91
C TRP A 47 -16.11 -10.05 -8.62
N GLU A 48 -15.79 -9.35 -9.71
CA GLU A 48 -14.57 -9.55 -10.48
C GLU A 48 -13.83 -8.22 -10.71
N PRO A 49 -12.51 -8.25 -10.85
CA PRO A 49 -11.75 -7.10 -11.35
C PRO A 49 -12.12 -6.81 -12.80
N VAL A 50 -11.62 -5.70 -13.36
CA VAL A 50 -11.86 -5.40 -14.78
C VAL A 50 -11.13 -6.43 -15.62
N VAL A 51 -11.85 -7.12 -16.50
CA VAL A 51 -11.27 -8.13 -17.41
C VAL A 51 -11.42 -7.66 -18.85
N ALA A 52 -10.40 -7.89 -19.66
CA ALA A 52 -10.45 -7.65 -21.10
C ALA A 52 -9.73 -8.75 -21.88
N ASP A 53 -10.30 -9.14 -23.01
CA ASP A 53 -9.63 -9.98 -23.99
C ASP A 53 -8.87 -9.07 -24.96
N VAL A 54 -7.54 -9.16 -24.93
CA VAL A 54 -6.62 -8.37 -25.75
C VAL A 54 -6.32 -9.14 -27.04
N PRO A 55 -6.79 -8.68 -28.21
CA PRO A 55 -6.46 -9.34 -29.48
C PRO A 55 -4.95 -9.38 -29.72
N VAL A 56 -4.47 -10.40 -30.42
CA VAL A 56 -3.05 -10.49 -30.80
C VAL A 56 -2.64 -9.24 -31.59
N GLY A 57 -1.54 -8.60 -31.19
CA GLY A 57 -1.03 -7.37 -31.80
C GLY A 57 -1.72 -6.08 -31.31
N ALA A 58 -2.78 -6.17 -30.50
CA ALA A 58 -3.41 -5.00 -29.88
C ALA A 58 -2.61 -4.51 -28.65
N SER A 59 -2.74 -3.21 -28.39
CA SER A 59 -2.20 -2.58 -27.18
C SER A 59 -2.99 -3.03 -25.95
N VAL A 60 -2.32 -3.67 -25.00
CA VAL A 60 -2.91 -4.02 -23.68
C VAL A 60 -3.43 -2.77 -22.99
N GLY A 61 -2.66 -1.68 -23.04
CA GLY A 61 -3.03 -0.42 -22.40
C GLY A 61 -4.35 0.12 -22.93
N ASP A 62 -4.49 0.25 -24.24
CA ASP A 62 -5.71 0.81 -24.85
C ASP A 62 -6.90 -0.11 -24.66
N THR A 63 -6.70 -1.43 -24.79
CA THR A 63 -7.76 -2.42 -24.55
C THR A 63 -8.30 -2.32 -23.12
N LEU A 64 -7.43 -2.11 -22.13
CA LEU A 64 -7.84 -1.94 -20.73
C LEU A 64 -8.51 -0.59 -20.49
N ARG A 65 -8.06 0.50 -21.13
CA ARG A 65 -8.76 1.80 -21.06
C ARG A 65 -10.19 1.67 -21.57
N ASP A 66 -10.37 1.01 -22.71
CA ASP A 66 -11.69 0.82 -23.32
C ASP A 66 -12.58 -0.10 -22.47
N ALA A 67 -12.02 -1.14 -21.87
CA ALA A 67 -12.76 -2.03 -20.97
C ALA A 67 -13.30 -1.28 -19.74
N VAL A 68 -12.47 -0.45 -19.10
CA VAL A 68 -12.90 0.40 -17.98
C VAL A 68 -13.96 1.40 -18.44
N ALA A 69 -13.75 2.06 -19.57
CA ALA A 69 -14.69 3.04 -20.10
C ALA A 69 -16.06 2.41 -20.43
N ARG A 70 -16.10 1.21 -21.02
CA ARG A 70 -17.36 0.49 -21.27
C ARG A 70 -18.07 0.08 -20.00
N ALA A 71 -17.32 -0.38 -18.98
CA ALA A 71 -17.90 -0.87 -17.73
C ALA A 71 -18.41 0.25 -16.82
N THR A 72 -17.80 1.44 -16.89
CA THR A 72 -18.01 2.50 -15.89
C THR A 72 -18.37 3.88 -16.47
N GLY A 73 -18.12 4.09 -17.76
CA GLY A 73 -18.14 5.42 -18.39
C GLY A 73 -16.93 6.30 -18.07
N TRP A 74 -15.91 5.78 -17.38
CA TRP A 74 -14.76 6.59 -16.93
C TRP A 74 -13.61 6.64 -17.92
N THR A 75 -12.87 7.75 -17.89
CA THR A 75 -11.62 7.90 -18.64
C THR A 75 -10.42 7.51 -17.78
N VAL A 76 -9.62 6.57 -18.27
CA VAL A 76 -8.40 6.10 -17.62
C VAL A 76 -7.23 7.03 -17.92
N ARG A 77 -6.62 7.63 -16.87
CA ARG A 77 -5.46 8.53 -17.03
C ARG A 77 -4.14 7.83 -17.28
N ALA A 78 -3.91 6.68 -16.67
CA ALA A 78 -2.65 5.95 -16.74
C ALA A 78 -2.88 4.45 -16.67
N VAL A 79 -1.97 3.70 -17.27
CA VAL A 79 -1.90 2.24 -17.19
C VAL A 79 -0.47 1.90 -16.81
N GLU A 80 -0.27 1.47 -15.57
CA GLU A 80 1.06 1.17 -15.02
C GLU A 80 1.20 -0.33 -14.81
N PRO A 81 2.11 -1.02 -15.52
CA PRO A 81 2.23 -2.46 -15.36
C PRO A 81 2.81 -2.79 -13.97
N MET A 82 2.06 -3.54 -13.17
CA MET A 82 2.66 -4.30 -12.06
C MET A 82 2.63 -5.79 -12.39
N VAL A 83 3.74 -6.46 -12.11
CA VAL A 83 3.84 -7.92 -12.14
C VAL A 83 3.64 -8.41 -10.71
N GLU A 84 2.49 -9.01 -10.45
CA GLU A 84 2.32 -9.94 -9.34
C GLU A 84 2.43 -11.37 -9.88
N PRO A 85 2.97 -12.34 -9.13
CA PRO A 85 2.95 -13.73 -9.54
C PRO A 85 1.50 -14.16 -9.84
N ALA A 86 1.33 -14.80 -11.00
CA ALA A 86 0.02 -15.14 -11.54
C ALA A 86 -0.81 -15.97 -10.55
N PHE A 87 -2.06 -15.56 -10.34
CA PHE A 87 -3.06 -16.38 -9.68
C PHE A 87 -3.61 -17.38 -10.71
N ASP A 88 -3.50 -18.67 -10.42
CA ASP A 88 -3.82 -19.74 -11.37
C ASP A 88 -5.33 -20.03 -11.52
N GLY A 89 -6.21 -19.34 -10.78
CA GLY A 89 -7.66 -19.54 -10.88
C GLY A 89 -8.13 -20.93 -10.44
N THR A 90 -7.22 -21.80 -10.01
CA THR A 90 -7.55 -23.13 -9.54
C THR A 90 -7.52 -23.13 -8.02
N GLY A 91 -8.66 -22.83 -7.41
CA GLY A 91 -8.86 -23.21 -6.02
C GLY A 91 -8.62 -24.72 -5.87
N ARG A 92 -7.44 -25.14 -5.39
CA ARG A 92 -7.06 -26.50 -4.94
C ARG A 92 -7.49 -27.73 -5.80
N THR A 93 -7.97 -27.58 -7.03
CA THR A 93 -8.39 -28.71 -7.88
C THR A 93 -7.65 -28.74 -9.21
N GLY A 94 -6.32 -28.87 -9.17
CA GLY A 94 -5.54 -29.21 -10.35
C GLY A 94 -5.80 -30.67 -10.75
N ARG A 95 -6.63 -30.90 -11.78
CA ARG A 95 -6.60 -32.17 -12.52
C ARG A 95 -5.45 -32.09 -13.54
N PRO A 96 -4.56 -33.10 -13.62
CA PRO A 96 -3.47 -33.09 -14.59
C PRO A 96 -4.01 -33.18 -16.02
N GLY A 97 -3.47 -32.39 -16.94
CA GLY A 97 -3.67 -32.53 -18.39
C GLY A 97 -4.51 -31.46 -19.10
N ARG A 98 -5.01 -30.42 -18.41
CA ARG A 98 -5.67 -29.28 -19.07
C ARG A 98 -4.68 -28.12 -19.15
N ALA A 99 -4.44 -27.59 -20.36
CA ALA A 99 -3.61 -26.40 -20.55
C ALA A 99 -4.13 -25.27 -19.64
N VAL A 100 -3.31 -24.88 -18.66
CA VAL A 100 -3.60 -23.76 -17.76
C VAL A 100 -3.60 -22.52 -18.63
N ARG A 101 -4.77 -21.89 -18.84
CA ARG A 101 -4.80 -20.54 -19.44
C ARG A 101 -3.95 -19.66 -18.54
N ARG A 102 -2.81 -19.22 -19.04
CA ARG A 102 -1.98 -18.22 -18.35
C ARG A 102 -2.71 -16.89 -18.45
N ASP A 103 -3.63 -16.65 -17.52
CA ASP A 103 -4.24 -15.34 -17.35
C ASP A 103 -3.14 -14.38 -16.89
N LEU A 104 -2.62 -13.58 -17.81
CA LEU A 104 -1.63 -12.57 -17.50
C LEU A 104 -2.34 -11.40 -16.83
N ARG A 105 -2.06 -11.19 -15.55
CA ARG A 105 -2.71 -10.17 -14.73
C ARG A 105 -1.81 -8.95 -14.66
N PHE A 106 -2.33 -7.80 -15.10
CA PHE A 106 -1.62 -6.53 -15.04
C PHE A 106 -2.36 -5.63 -14.06
N LEU A 107 -1.68 -5.10 -13.04
CA LEU A 107 -2.29 -3.99 -12.30
C LEU A 107 -2.43 -2.80 -13.25
N VAL A 108 -3.52 -2.04 -13.15
CA VAL A 108 -3.74 -0.82 -13.94
C VAL A 108 -4.28 0.26 -13.02
N THR A 109 -3.41 1.15 -12.56
CA THR A 109 -3.83 2.31 -11.76
C THR A 109 -4.49 3.37 -12.65
N ALA A 110 -5.81 3.31 -12.81
CA ALA A 110 -6.58 4.33 -13.51
C ALA A 110 -7.08 5.44 -12.58
N VAL A 111 -6.42 6.60 -12.59
CA VAL A 111 -6.87 7.78 -11.82
C VAL A 111 -8.10 8.41 -12.48
N THR A 112 -9.24 8.43 -11.79
CA THR A 112 -10.51 9.00 -12.29
C THR A 112 -10.49 10.54 -12.37
N PRO A 113 -11.06 11.17 -13.41
CA PRO A 113 -11.35 12.60 -13.38
C PRO A 113 -12.56 12.89 -12.46
N VAL A 114 -12.48 14.01 -11.75
CA VAL A 114 -13.64 14.64 -11.11
C VAL A 114 -14.58 15.07 -12.24
N THR A 115 -15.86 14.65 -12.21
CA THR A 115 -16.89 15.23 -13.07
C THR A 115 -16.82 16.75 -12.86
N PRO A 116 -16.65 17.59 -13.89
CA PRO A 116 -16.52 19.01 -13.67
C PRO A 116 -17.79 19.52 -12.97
N ALA A 117 -17.67 19.87 -11.69
CA ALA A 117 -18.56 20.86 -11.10
C ALA A 117 -18.41 22.12 -11.95
N THR A 118 -19.53 22.76 -12.24
CA THR A 118 -19.68 23.97 -13.04
C THR A 118 -18.51 24.94 -12.84
N ALA A 119 -17.96 25.42 -13.96
CA ALA A 119 -16.75 26.22 -14.06
C ALA A 119 -16.82 27.51 -13.19
N ALA A 120 -16.41 27.44 -11.93
CA ALA A 120 -16.23 28.61 -11.07
C ALA A 120 -15.19 28.44 -9.95
N GLU A 121 -14.52 27.28 -9.80
CA GLU A 121 -13.55 27.10 -8.70
C GLU A 121 -12.09 26.96 -9.18
N PRO A 122 -11.13 27.62 -8.50
CA PRO A 122 -9.72 27.65 -8.89
C PRO A 122 -9.02 26.30 -8.71
N ALA A 123 -8.02 26.03 -9.55
CA ALA A 123 -7.36 24.74 -9.71
C ALA A 123 -6.75 24.13 -8.42
N ALA A 124 -6.40 24.94 -7.42
CA ALA A 124 -5.87 24.48 -6.13
C ALA A 124 -6.92 23.84 -5.21
N ALA A 125 -8.22 24.13 -5.40
CA ALA A 125 -9.32 23.52 -4.65
C ALA A 125 -9.69 22.12 -5.17
N ARG A 126 -9.28 21.76 -6.39
CA ARG A 126 -9.55 20.44 -7.01
C ARG A 126 -8.79 19.28 -6.38
N ASP A 127 -7.64 19.56 -5.76
CA ASP A 127 -6.79 18.56 -5.09
C ASP A 127 -7.18 18.32 -3.62
N LEU A 128 -8.05 19.16 -3.06
CA LEU A 128 -8.43 19.15 -1.64
C LEU A 128 -9.93 19.00 -1.38
N ALA A 129 -10.79 19.04 -2.41
CA ALA A 129 -12.20 18.72 -2.22
C ALA A 129 -12.32 17.24 -1.79
N PRO A 130 -13.01 16.93 -0.67
CA PRO A 130 -13.33 15.55 -0.34
C PRO A 130 -14.19 15.05 -1.50
N ALA A 131 -13.60 14.21 -2.35
CA ALA A 131 -14.35 13.54 -3.38
C ALA A 131 -15.55 12.90 -2.71
N ARG A 132 -16.75 13.23 -3.24
CA ARG A 132 -18.04 12.65 -2.83
C ARG A 132 -17.78 11.22 -2.39
N ASP A 133 -18.20 10.90 -1.18
CA ASP A 133 -18.08 9.56 -0.64
C ASP A 133 -18.83 8.60 -1.57
N LEU A 134 -18.10 7.93 -2.47
CA LEU A 134 -18.64 6.96 -3.43
C LEU A 134 -18.86 5.60 -2.76
N SER A 135 -19.07 5.57 -1.44
CA SER A 135 -19.17 4.35 -0.64
C SER A 135 -20.63 4.07 -0.28
N PRO A 136 -21.34 3.25 -1.06
CA PRO A 136 -22.15 2.22 -0.46
C PRO A 136 -21.28 0.96 -0.37
N ALA A 137 -21.27 0.32 0.81
CA ALA A 137 -20.90 -1.08 0.90
C ALA A 137 -21.73 -1.86 -0.14
N PRO A 138 -21.18 -2.90 -0.80
CA PRO A 138 -21.95 -3.63 -1.80
C PRO A 138 -23.25 -4.13 -1.20
N ASP A 139 -24.39 -3.87 -1.85
CA ASP A 139 -25.67 -4.42 -1.40
C ASP A 139 -25.70 -5.93 -1.66
N LEU A 140 -25.51 -6.70 -0.57
CA LEU A 140 -25.54 -8.15 -0.59
C LEU A 140 -26.96 -8.72 -0.41
N THR A 141 -27.97 -7.87 -0.19
CA THR A 141 -29.35 -8.27 0.19
C THR A 141 -30.29 -8.51 -0.98
N GLY A 142 -29.81 -8.33 -2.22
CA GLY A 142 -30.44 -8.90 -3.42
C GLY A 142 -31.40 -7.99 -4.20
N THR A 143 -31.52 -6.70 -3.87
CA THR A 143 -32.33 -5.73 -4.65
C THR A 143 -31.52 -4.57 -5.24
N GLY A 144 -30.26 -4.38 -4.84
CA GLY A 144 -29.42 -3.24 -5.24
C GLY A 144 -28.74 -3.34 -6.60
N HIS A 145 -28.84 -2.25 -7.34
CA HIS A 145 -28.44 -2.01 -8.74
C HIS A 145 -26.97 -1.63 -8.94
N ASP A 146 -26.05 -1.89 -8.00
CA ASP A 146 -24.67 -1.42 -8.16
C ASP A 146 -23.89 -2.35 -9.09
N ALA A 147 -23.64 -1.87 -10.31
CA ALA A 147 -22.83 -2.56 -11.31
C ALA A 147 -21.35 -2.72 -10.88
N PHE A 148 -20.89 -1.94 -9.90
CA PHE A 148 -19.52 -1.95 -9.38
C PHE A 148 -19.46 -1.50 -7.91
N THR A 149 -18.39 -1.85 -7.19
CA THR A 149 -18.10 -1.42 -5.81
C THR A 149 -16.60 -1.12 -5.63
N TRP A 150 -16.22 -0.51 -4.50
CA TRP A 150 -14.84 -0.23 -4.14
C TRP A 150 -14.41 -1.06 -2.92
N ALA A 151 -13.18 -1.59 -2.98
CA ALA A 151 -12.52 -2.29 -1.88
C ALA A 151 -11.22 -1.57 -1.48
N GLY A 152 -11.23 -0.92 -0.33
CA GLY A 152 -10.12 -0.20 0.28
C GLY A 152 -9.52 -0.87 1.53
N LEU A 153 -8.71 -0.10 2.25
CA LEU A 153 -7.92 -0.59 3.38
C LEU A 153 -8.80 -1.11 4.55
N GLY A 154 -9.92 -0.43 4.82
CA GLY A 154 -10.76 -0.65 6.00
C GLY A 154 -12.05 -1.43 5.77
N ASP A 155 -12.37 -1.80 4.53
CA ASP A 155 -13.65 -2.38 4.14
C ASP A 155 -13.50 -3.68 3.33
N THR A 156 -12.31 -4.26 3.22
CA THR A 156 -12.11 -5.53 2.48
C THR A 156 -12.65 -6.78 3.20
N GLY A 157 -13.21 -6.64 4.41
CA GLY A 157 -13.73 -7.76 5.20
C GLY A 157 -14.86 -8.54 4.49
N TRP A 158 -15.70 -7.83 3.72
CA TRP A 158 -16.82 -8.45 2.99
C TRP A 158 -16.35 -9.41 1.87
N LEU A 159 -15.13 -9.22 1.33
CA LEU A 159 -14.54 -10.14 0.33
C LEU A 159 -14.33 -11.55 0.89
N ARG A 160 -14.32 -11.69 2.21
CA ARG A 160 -14.12 -12.95 2.94
C ARG A 160 -15.40 -13.41 3.66
N SER A 161 -16.51 -12.70 3.51
CA SER A 161 -17.78 -13.03 4.17
C SER A 161 -18.50 -14.19 3.49
N PRO A 162 -19.17 -15.09 4.25
CA PRO A 162 -20.06 -16.10 3.69
C PRO A 162 -21.15 -15.43 2.83
N GLY A 163 -21.25 -15.81 1.55
CA GLY A 163 -22.19 -15.21 0.59
C GLY A 163 -21.53 -14.34 -0.49
N THR A 164 -20.28 -13.94 -0.31
CA THR A 164 -19.46 -13.37 -1.39
C THR A 164 -18.74 -14.51 -2.11
N VAL A 165 -18.97 -14.69 -3.41
CA VAL A 165 -18.22 -15.65 -4.26
C VAL A 165 -17.03 -14.95 -4.89
N ALA A 166 -16.33 -14.12 -4.12
CA ALA A 166 -15.01 -13.68 -4.53
C ALA A 166 -14.09 -14.91 -4.37
N ASP A 167 -13.42 -15.29 -5.44
CA ASP A 167 -12.38 -16.31 -5.38
C ASP A 167 -11.41 -15.96 -4.21
N PRO A 168 -11.06 -16.89 -3.30
CA PRO A 168 -10.16 -16.61 -2.18
C PRO A 168 -8.85 -15.94 -2.58
N GLY A 169 -8.32 -16.21 -3.77
CA GLY A 169 -7.14 -15.52 -4.28
C GLY A 169 -7.42 -14.16 -4.90
N LEU A 170 -8.63 -13.89 -5.39
CA LEU A 170 -9.04 -12.52 -5.72
C LEU A 170 -9.05 -11.65 -4.47
N ALA A 171 -9.60 -12.15 -3.36
CA ALA A 171 -9.61 -11.42 -2.10
C ALA A 171 -8.18 -11.09 -1.62
N GLU A 172 -7.24 -12.03 -1.75
CA GLU A 172 -5.84 -11.78 -1.39
C GLU A 172 -5.17 -10.72 -2.30
N VAL A 173 -5.37 -10.82 -3.61
CA VAL A 173 -4.82 -9.86 -4.58
C VAL A 173 -5.39 -8.45 -4.38
N VAL A 174 -6.70 -8.33 -4.16
CA VAL A 174 -7.36 -7.06 -3.88
C VAL A 174 -6.85 -6.46 -2.58
N VAL A 175 -6.77 -7.26 -1.51
CA VAL A 175 -6.24 -6.80 -0.21
C VAL A 175 -4.79 -6.34 -0.32
N LYS A 176 -3.92 -7.14 -0.97
CA LYS A 176 -2.52 -6.78 -1.19
C LYS A 176 -2.40 -5.51 -2.00
N SER A 177 -3.19 -5.37 -3.05
CA SER A 177 -3.18 -4.19 -3.93
C SER A 177 -3.70 -2.95 -3.21
N ALA A 178 -4.79 -3.05 -2.46
CA ALA A 178 -5.32 -1.96 -1.63
C ALA A 178 -4.31 -1.48 -0.56
N ARG A 179 -3.47 -2.39 -0.07
CA ARG A 179 -2.39 -2.13 0.89
C ARG A 179 -1.08 -1.66 0.24
N THR A 180 -0.96 -1.73 -1.08
CA THR A 180 0.24 -1.30 -1.81
C THR A 180 0.21 0.22 -2.01
N ARG A 181 1.34 0.91 -1.82
CA ARG A 181 1.46 2.35 -2.09
C ARG A 181 2.43 2.60 -3.22
N LEU A 182 2.03 3.45 -4.16
CA LEU A 182 2.92 3.92 -5.23
C LEU A 182 3.36 5.34 -4.91
N THR A 183 4.66 5.56 -4.92
CA THR A 183 5.27 6.89 -4.80
C THR A 183 5.90 7.27 -6.13
N ARG A 184 6.59 8.42 -6.16
CA ARG A 184 7.28 8.89 -7.37
C ARG A 184 8.23 7.82 -7.93
N ARG A 185 8.97 7.12 -7.08
CA ARG A 185 9.97 6.11 -7.49
C ARG A 185 9.77 4.74 -6.90
N LEU A 186 8.91 4.58 -5.88
CA LEU A 186 8.80 3.33 -5.14
C LEU A 186 7.44 2.67 -5.33
N ARG A 187 7.47 1.34 -5.42
CA ARG A 187 6.35 0.46 -5.15
C ARG A 187 6.53 -0.11 -3.75
N LEU A 188 5.63 0.24 -2.84
CA LEU A 188 5.63 -0.17 -1.44
C LEU A 188 4.60 -1.29 -1.25
N GLU A 189 5.06 -2.53 -1.16
CA GLU A 189 4.22 -3.73 -1.03
C GLU A 189 4.12 -4.20 0.42
N PRO A 190 2.93 -4.60 0.90
CA PRO A 190 2.80 -5.09 2.27
C PRO A 190 3.67 -6.34 2.43
N VAL A 191 4.52 -6.36 3.46
CA VAL A 191 5.41 -7.50 3.69
C VAL A 191 4.60 -8.78 3.91
N GLY A 192 4.96 -9.80 3.15
CA GLY A 192 4.43 -11.16 3.19
C GLY A 192 5.53 -12.22 3.02
N PRO A 193 5.19 -13.52 3.08
CA PRO A 193 6.14 -14.63 2.98
C PRO A 193 7.09 -14.56 1.78
N GLU A 194 6.61 -14.04 0.64
CA GLU A 194 7.36 -13.88 -0.60
C GLU A 194 8.59 -12.96 -0.47
N HIS A 195 8.59 -12.07 0.53
CA HIS A 195 9.64 -11.08 0.76
C HIS A 195 10.79 -11.61 1.64
N GLY A 196 10.73 -12.87 2.09
CA GLY A 196 11.69 -13.42 3.06
C GLY A 196 13.15 -13.35 2.60
N MET A 197 13.42 -13.66 1.33
CA MET A 197 14.77 -13.57 0.75
C MET A 197 15.26 -12.14 0.59
N ASP A 198 14.39 -11.25 0.18
CA ASP A 198 14.70 -9.83 0.03
C ASP A 198 15.02 -9.18 1.38
N LEU A 199 14.21 -9.45 2.41
CA LEU A 199 14.50 -8.93 3.74
C LEU A 199 15.75 -9.57 4.35
N TRP A 200 16.01 -10.86 4.11
CA TRP A 200 17.29 -11.45 4.52
C TRP A 200 18.49 -10.76 3.85
N ARG A 201 18.44 -10.49 2.54
CA ARG A 201 19.52 -9.79 1.80
C ARG A 201 19.73 -8.35 2.28
N LEU A 202 18.67 -7.71 2.79
CA LEU A 202 18.76 -6.38 3.39
C LEU A 202 19.37 -6.42 4.79
N HIS A 203 18.84 -7.28 5.68
CA HIS A 203 19.18 -7.29 7.10
C HIS A 203 20.42 -8.13 7.45
N SER A 204 20.93 -8.94 6.54
CA SER A 204 22.21 -9.65 6.72
C SER A 204 23.43 -8.77 6.42
N ARG A 205 23.25 -7.60 5.80
CA ARG A 205 24.32 -6.64 5.50
C ARG A 205 24.90 -6.04 6.79
N PRO A 206 26.23 -6.10 7.03
CA PRO A 206 26.86 -5.56 8.23
C PRO A 206 26.51 -4.08 8.50
N GLU A 207 26.44 -3.27 7.45
CA GLU A 207 26.15 -1.83 7.53
C GLU A 207 24.72 -1.54 7.98
N VAL A 208 23.80 -2.48 7.77
CA VAL A 208 22.41 -2.41 8.24
C VAL A 208 22.28 -3.05 9.62
N ALA A 209 22.83 -4.25 9.77
CA ALA A 209 22.84 -5.02 11.00
C ALA A 209 23.39 -4.24 12.21
N GLY A 210 24.42 -3.44 12.00
CA GLY A 210 25.03 -2.59 13.03
C GLY A 210 24.07 -1.59 13.68
N TRP A 211 22.94 -1.26 13.03
CA TRP A 211 21.92 -0.36 13.57
C TRP A 211 20.70 -1.08 14.15
N LEU A 212 20.54 -2.38 13.87
CA LEU A 212 19.29 -3.11 14.10
C LEU A 212 19.45 -4.32 15.03
N GLY A 213 20.48 -4.32 15.87
CA GLY A 213 20.70 -5.37 16.88
C GLY A 213 21.28 -6.66 16.33
N GLY A 214 21.91 -6.63 15.15
CA GLY A 214 22.62 -7.77 14.57
C GLY A 214 22.12 -8.18 13.18
N ALA A 215 22.90 -9.06 12.55
CA ALA A 215 22.61 -9.54 11.20
C ALA A 215 21.54 -10.63 11.25
N TRP A 216 20.60 -10.58 10.32
CA TRP A 216 19.58 -11.61 10.21
C TRP A 216 20.12 -12.88 9.57
N THR A 217 19.77 -14.02 10.16
CA THR A 217 19.79 -15.32 9.49
C THR A 217 18.58 -15.46 8.57
N GLN A 218 18.63 -16.36 7.59
CA GLN A 218 17.45 -16.67 6.76
C GLN A 218 16.23 -17.06 7.61
N GLU A 219 16.47 -17.80 8.70
CA GLU A 219 15.40 -18.22 9.60
C GLU A 219 14.79 -17.05 10.37
N SER A 220 15.61 -16.13 10.87
CA SER A 220 15.08 -14.90 11.48
C SER A 220 14.31 -14.03 10.48
N ALA A 221 14.71 -14.03 9.20
CA ALA A 221 13.98 -13.33 8.15
C ALA A 221 12.61 -13.98 7.87
N ARG A 222 12.54 -15.31 7.78
CA ARG A 222 11.27 -16.07 7.64
C ARG A 222 10.31 -15.78 8.79
N ARG A 223 10.80 -15.85 10.03
CA ARG A 223 9.98 -15.50 11.22
C ARG A 223 9.52 -14.04 11.18
N SER A 224 10.39 -13.14 10.74
CA SER A 224 10.10 -11.72 10.65
C SER A 224 9.02 -11.39 9.64
N VAL A 225 9.04 -11.99 8.44
CA VAL A 225 7.99 -11.73 7.43
C VAL A 225 6.62 -12.24 7.89
N LEU A 226 6.57 -13.38 8.58
CA LEU A 226 5.31 -13.91 9.14
C LEU A 226 4.73 -12.96 10.20
N ARG A 227 5.57 -12.43 11.08
CA ARG A 227 5.14 -11.43 12.08
C ARG A 227 4.67 -10.14 11.43
N LEU A 228 5.38 -9.64 10.42
CA LEU A 228 5.00 -8.42 9.71
C LEU A 228 3.67 -8.61 8.95
N ARG A 229 3.47 -9.77 8.31
CA ARG A 229 2.20 -10.15 7.67
C ARG A 229 1.06 -10.22 8.69
N ALA A 230 1.28 -10.87 9.83
CA ALA A 230 0.28 -10.93 10.91
C ALA A 230 -0.09 -9.53 11.42
N GLY A 231 0.88 -8.61 11.48
CA GLY A 231 0.61 -7.20 11.79
C GLY A 231 -0.32 -6.54 10.78
N TRP A 232 -0.04 -6.69 9.48
CA TRP A 232 -0.94 -6.22 8.41
C TRP A 232 -2.35 -6.81 8.52
N ASP A 233 -2.46 -8.10 8.83
CA ASP A 233 -3.75 -8.78 8.94
C ASP A 233 -4.54 -8.35 10.20
N ALA A 234 -3.84 -7.99 11.29
CA ALA A 234 -4.47 -7.57 12.54
C ALA A 234 -4.94 -6.11 12.53
N VAL A 235 -4.15 -5.18 11.98
CA VAL A 235 -4.46 -3.74 12.08
C VAL A 235 -4.66 -3.05 10.73
N GLY A 236 -4.44 -3.75 9.61
CA GLY A 236 -4.66 -3.21 8.26
C GLY A 236 -3.52 -2.35 7.71
N PHE A 237 -2.50 -2.04 8.52
CA PHE A 237 -1.31 -1.27 8.13
C PHE A 237 -0.03 -1.84 8.73
N GLY A 238 1.13 -1.48 8.18
CA GLY A 238 2.40 -1.98 8.69
C GLY A 238 3.61 -1.62 7.84
N THR A 239 4.61 -2.50 7.91
CA THR A 239 5.85 -2.35 7.14
C THR A 239 5.66 -2.83 5.71
N TRP A 240 6.02 -1.99 4.76
CA TRP A 240 6.15 -2.35 3.35
C TRP A 240 7.58 -2.80 3.01
N ALA A 241 7.71 -3.69 2.03
CA ALA A 241 8.91 -3.83 1.22
C ALA A 241 8.88 -2.75 0.12
N ALA A 242 10.01 -2.09 -0.11
CA ALA A 242 10.11 -0.98 -1.05
C ALA A 242 10.96 -1.40 -2.25
N TYR A 243 10.35 -1.38 -3.44
CA TYR A 243 10.99 -1.67 -4.72
C TYR A 243 11.08 -0.41 -5.56
N ASP A 244 12.20 -0.22 -6.26
CA ASP A 244 12.33 0.85 -7.23
C ASP A 244 11.46 0.54 -8.46
N ARG A 245 10.72 1.54 -8.96
CA ARG A 245 9.78 1.37 -10.08
C ARG A 245 10.48 1.24 -11.44
N ASP A 246 11.73 1.70 -11.56
CA ASP A 246 12.45 1.71 -12.84
C ASP A 246 13.15 0.37 -13.11
N ASP A 247 13.84 -0.16 -12.09
CA ASP A 247 14.65 -1.38 -12.18
C ASP A 247 14.03 -2.59 -11.46
N GLY A 248 12.99 -2.40 -10.62
CA GLY A 248 12.32 -3.47 -9.89
C GLY A 248 13.10 -4.00 -8.69
N GLU A 249 14.28 -3.45 -8.39
CA GLU A 249 15.14 -3.94 -7.32
C GLU A 249 14.60 -3.51 -5.95
N LEU A 250 14.80 -4.39 -4.96
CA LEU A 250 14.56 -4.02 -3.57
C LEU A 250 15.45 -2.83 -3.20
N VAL A 251 14.83 -1.76 -2.73
CA VAL A 251 15.46 -0.56 -2.17
C VAL A 251 15.58 -0.67 -0.66
N GLY A 252 14.55 -1.22 0.00
CA GLY A 252 14.49 -1.27 1.45
C GLY A 252 13.17 -1.78 1.99
N ARG A 253 12.87 -1.44 3.24
CA ARG A 253 11.56 -1.62 3.87
C ARG A 253 11.22 -0.42 4.75
N GLY A 254 9.96 -0.23 5.06
CA GLY A 254 9.53 0.76 6.03
C GLY A 254 8.04 1.07 5.92
N GLY A 255 7.57 2.00 6.72
CA GLY A 255 6.16 2.32 6.84
C GLY A 255 5.82 2.75 8.25
N VAL A 256 4.53 2.71 8.56
CA VAL A 256 3.99 3.03 9.88
C VAL A 256 3.47 1.77 10.56
N ALA A 257 3.71 1.64 11.86
CA ALA A 257 3.21 0.55 12.68
C ALA A 257 2.65 1.08 14.01
N PRO A 258 1.73 0.34 14.66
CA PRO A 258 1.31 0.67 16.02
C PRO A 258 2.51 0.65 16.98
N CYS A 259 2.59 1.64 17.87
CA CYS A 259 3.54 1.68 18.97
C CYS A 259 2.82 2.04 20.28
N THR A 260 3.34 1.57 21.41
CA THR A 260 3.03 2.13 22.73
C THR A 260 4.17 3.01 23.23
N LEU A 261 3.90 4.29 23.49
CA LEU A 261 4.86 5.24 24.08
C LEU A 261 4.30 5.76 25.41
N ASP A 262 5.05 5.53 26.50
CA ASP A 262 4.64 5.89 27.87
C ASP A 262 3.22 5.39 28.22
N GLY A 263 2.93 4.14 27.87
CA GLY A 263 1.61 3.52 28.10
C GLY A 263 0.49 3.99 27.16
N ARG A 264 0.76 4.92 26.23
CA ARG A 264 -0.22 5.43 25.27
C ARG A 264 -0.03 4.81 23.89
N SER A 265 -1.13 4.41 23.27
CA SER A 265 -1.13 3.99 21.87
C SER A 265 -0.79 5.17 20.96
N THR A 266 0.15 4.96 20.05
CA THR A 266 0.60 5.92 19.05
C THR A 266 1.03 5.16 17.79
N HIS A 267 1.54 5.89 16.81
CA HIS A 267 2.05 5.33 15.57
C HIS A 267 3.54 5.63 15.47
N GLU A 268 4.32 4.64 15.06
CA GLU A 268 5.74 4.82 14.77
C GLU A 268 5.99 4.68 13.28
N VAL A 269 6.72 5.63 12.70
CA VAL A 269 7.25 5.53 11.33
C VAL A 269 8.72 5.10 11.36
N GLY A 270 9.09 4.20 10.46
CA GLY A 270 10.48 3.74 10.35
C GLY A 270 10.85 3.26 8.95
N TRP A 271 12.16 3.19 8.69
CA TRP A 271 12.72 2.79 7.41
C TRP A 271 14.04 2.05 7.58
N THR A 272 14.36 1.20 6.62
CA THR A 272 15.66 0.56 6.44
C THR A 272 15.93 0.50 4.95
N VAL A 273 17.03 1.08 4.48
CA VAL A 273 17.37 1.17 3.06
C VAL A 273 18.70 0.43 2.84
N ARG A 274 18.85 -0.22 1.69
CA ARG A 274 20.10 -0.86 1.29
C ARG A 274 21.24 0.16 1.19
N PRO A 275 22.46 -0.17 1.63
CA PRO A 275 23.62 0.72 1.56
C PRO A 275 23.85 1.34 0.18
N GLU A 276 23.70 0.54 -0.88
CA GLU A 276 23.94 0.98 -2.27
C GLU A 276 22.95 2.07 -2.74
N ARG A 277 21.83 2.24 -2.03
CA ARG A 277 20.76 3.19 -2.33
C ARG A 277 20.73 4.37 -1.34
N TRP A 278 21.67 4.47 -0.39
CA TRP A 278 21.76 5.59 0.55
C TRP A 278 22.04 6.92 -0.15
N GLY A 279 21.68 8.03 0.50
CA GLY A 279 21.90 9.39 -0.04
C GLY A 279 20.95 9.81 -1.17
N ARG A 280 20.08 8.91 -1.65
CA ARG A 280 19.16 9.16 -2.78
C ARG A 280 17.73 9.55 -2.35
N GLY A 281 17.52 9.78 -1.05
CA GLY A 281 16.22 10.21 -0.50
C GLY A 281 15.15 9.12 -0.36
N TYR A 282 15.45 7.85 -0.63
CA TYR A 282 14.45 6.76 -0.52
C TYR A 282 13.88 6.58 0.88
N ALA A 283 14.70 6.74 1.92
CA ALA A 283 14.23 6.66 3.31
C ALA A 283 13.17 7.73 3.61
N THR A 284 13.39 8.95 3.13
CA THR A 284 12.41 10.05 3.23
C THR A 284 11.15 9.74 2.44
N GLU A 285 11.26 9.16 1.24
CA GLU A 285 10.10 8.80 0.43
C GLU A 285 9.24 7.70 1.09
N ILE A 286 9.87 6.67 1.67
CA ILE A 286 9.19 5.63 2.45
C ILE A 286 8.53 6.22 3.70
N GLY A 287 9.26 7.05 4.45
CA GLY A 287 8.74 7.68 5.66
C GLY A 287 7.56 8.62 5.37
N ALA A 288 7.61 9.38 4.27
CA ALA A 288 6.53 10.26 3.85
C ALA A 288 5.26 9.47 3.50
N ALA A 289 5.39 8.32 2.81
CA ALA A 289 4.26 7.43 2.55
C ALA A 289 3.64 6.88 3.86
N GLY A 290 4.47 6.54 4.84
CA GLY A 290 4.01 6.13 6.18
C GLY A 290 3.27 7.25 6.93
N LEU A 291 3.78 8.48 6.88
CA LEU A 291 3.11 9.65 7.48
C LEU A 291 1.79 9.98 6.78
N LEU A 292 1.75 9.87 5.44
CA LEU A 292 0.52 10.08 4.67
C LEU A 292 -0.55 9.06 5.10
N LEU A 293 -0.20 7.77 5.17
CA LEU A 293 -1.11 6.74 5.65
C LEU A 293 -1.61 7.06 7.08
N ALA A 294 -0.69 7.39 7.99
CA ALA A 294 -1.02 7.69 9.37
C ALA A 294 -1.99 8.87 9.53
N PHE A 295 -1.75 9.97 8.80
CA PHE A 295 -2.55 11.18 8.96
C PHE A 295 -3.83 11.19 8.12
N ALA A 296 -3.74 10.79 6.84
CA ALA A 296 -4.84 10.90 5.90
C ALA A 296 -5.86 9.76 6.03
N GLU A 297 -5.41 8.55 6.38
CA GLU A 297 -6.29 7.36 6.43
C GLU A 297 -6.53 6.88 7.86
N LEU A 298 -5.52 6.91 8.73
CA LEU A 298 -5.64 6.42 10.12
C LEU A 298 -6.06 7.51 11.12
N GLY A 299 -6.08 8.79 10.71
CA GLY A 299 -6.47 9.91 11.58
C GLY A 299 -5.54 10.12 12.78
N ALA A 300 -4.27 9.74 12.66
CA ALA A 300 -3.30 9.85 13.75
C ALA A 300 -3.14 11.32 14.19
N ARG A 301 -3.13 11.57 15.51
CA ARG A 301 -2.89 12.93 16.06
C ARG A 301 -1.41 13.26 16.14
N GLU A 302 -0.57 12.23 16.23
CA GLU A 302 0.87 12.33 16.22
C GLU A 302 1.49 11.01 15.70
N VAL A 303 2.68 11.13 15.13
CA VAL A 303 3.51 9.99 14.74
C VAL A 303 4.90 10.20 15.32
N VAL A 304 5.50 9.12 15.81
CA VAL A 304 6.83 9.14 16.42
C VAL A 304 7.84 8.36 15.58
N ALA A 305 9.11 8.63 15.80
CA ALA A 305 10.20 7.79 15.31
C ALA A 305 11.35 7.85 16.32
N LEU A 306 12.09 6.75 16.45
CA LEU A 306 13.22 6.69 17.38
C LEU A 306 14.45 6.09 16.72
N THR A 307 15.63 6.52 17.17
CA THR A 307 16.91 5.99 16.68
C THR A 307 18.01 6.24 17.72
N LEU A 308 19.16 5.57 17.56
CA LEU A 308 20.32 5.82 18.42
C LEU A 308 20.80 7.28 18.26
N PRO A 309 21.26 7.96 19.33
CA PRO A 309 21.66 9.37 19.27
C PRO A 309 22.70 9.68 18.18
N HIS A 310 23.62 8.75 17.93
CA HIS A 310 24.69 8.88 16.94
C HIS A 310 24.28 8.44 15.51
N ASN A 311 23.04 7.98 15.29
CA ASN A 311 22.53 7.67 13.95
C ASN A 311 22.12 8.95 13.21
N ALA A 312 23.11 9.74 12.79
CA ALA A 312 22.91 11.02 12.10
C ALA A 312 22.08 10.87 10.81
N ARG A 313 22.21 9.74 10.09
CA ARG A 313 21.45 9.50 8.85
C ARG A 313 19.96 9.39 9.12
N SER A 314 19.57 8.63 10.14
CA SER A 314 18.15 8.47 10.49
C SER A 314 17.56 9.78 11.03
N ARG A 315 18.29 10.49 11.90
CA ARG A 315 17.89 11.82 12.40
C ARG A 315 17.66 12.82 11.27
N ALA A 316 18.57 12.87 10.29
CA ALA A 316 18.41 13.75 9.13
C ALA A 316 17.20 13.38 8.25
N VAL A 317 16.74 12.13 8.25
CA VAL A 317 15.49 11.75 7.58
C VAL A 317 14.29 12.20 8.40
N MET A 318 14.30 12.00 9.73
CA MET A 318 13.25 12.51 10.64
C MET A 318 13.07 14.02 10.49
N GLU A 319 14.15 14.79 10.47
CA GLU A 319 14.12 16.25 10.29
C GLU A 319 13.55 16.65 8.92
N ARG A 320 13.94 15.97 7.83
CA ARG A 320 13.37 16.19 6.48
C ARG A 320 11.88 15.87 6.39
N LEU A 321 11.39 14.94 7.21
CA LEU A 321 9.98 14.60 7.34
C LEU A 321 9.20 15.58 8.23
N GLY A 322 9.85 16.65 8.71
CA GLY A 322 9.23 17.64 9.59
C GLY A 322 9.09 17.17 11.04
N MET A 323 9.68 16.03 11.40
CA MET A 323 9.69 15.56 12.79
C MET A 323 10.67 16.39 13.61
N ARG A 324 10.32 16.64 14.87
CA ARG A 324 11.15 17.40 15.80
C ARG A 324 11.61 16.52 16.95
N PHE A 325 12.86 16.69 17.36
CA PHE A 325 13.38 16.07 18.57
C PHE A 325 12.49 16.45 19.75
N ALA A 326 12.04 15.45 20.51
CA ALA A 326 11.22 15.63 21.69
C ALA A 326 12.03 15.42 22.97
N ARG A 327 12.67 14.24 23.10
CA ARG A 327 13.48 13.85 24.26
C ARG A 327 14.29 12.58 23.97
N GLU A 328 15.16 12.21 24.90
CA GLU A 328 15.72 10.87 24.94
C GLU A 328 14.78 9.89 25.66
N VAL A 329 14.78 8.63 25.20
CA VAL A 329 13.96 7.54 25.74
C VAL A 329 14.80 6.27 25.88
N PRO A 330 14.63 5.47 26.95
CA PRO A 330 15.19 4.13 27.00
C PRO A 330 14.41 3.22 26.05
N HIS A 331 15.10 2.53 25.15
CA HIS A 331 14.52 1.59 24.21
C HIS A 331 15.50 0.46 23.89
N ALA A 332 15.04 -0.79 23.94
CA ALA A 332 15.89 -1.98 23.74
C ALA A 332 17.18 -1.98 24.58
N GLY A 333 17.11 -1.53 25.85
CA GLY A 333 18.26 -1.43 26.75
C GLY A 333 19.25 -0.31 26.41
N MET A 334 18.96 0.54 25.43
CA MET A 334 19.82 1.62 24.97
C MET A 334 19.11 2.98 24.98
N ARG A 335 19.85 4.07 25.10
CA ARG A 335 19.30 5.42 24.93
C ARG A 335 19.02 5.67 23.44
N HIS A 336 17.80 6.11 23.16
CA HIS A 336 17.36 6.54 21.83
C HIS A 336 16.89 7.99 21.89
N VAL A 337 17.04 8.71 20.78
CA VAL A 337 16.38 10.01 20.58
C VAL A 337 15.00 9.78 19.99
N LEU A 338 13.99 10.41 20.56
CA LEU A 338 12.60 10.37 20.11
C LEU A 338 12.28 11.64 19.32
N TYR A 339 11.73 11.45 18.11
CA TYR A 339 11.22 12.52 17.26
C TYR A 339 9.70 12.37 17.13
N VAL A 340 9.00 13.50 17.05
CA VAL A 340 7.53 13.57 16.95
C VAL A 340 7.15 14.52 15.82
N VAL A 341 6.11 14.15 15.06
CA VAL A 341 5.44 15.03 14.10
C VAL A 341 3.94 14.99 14.31
N ARG A 342 3.30 16.14 14.10
CA ARG A 342 1.84 16.35 14.16
C ARG A 342 1.35 16.87 12.82
N PRO A 343 0.08 16.63 12.45
CA PRO A 343 -0.42 16.93 11.10
C PRO A 343 -0.20 18.41 10.69
N ASN A 344 -0.31 19.36 11.62
CA ASN A 344 -0.12 20.79 11.34
C ASN A 344 1.35 21.23 11.14
N ALA A 345 2.32 20.32 11.29
CA ALA A 345 3.76 20.59 11.16
C ALA A 345 4.39 19.90 9.94
N VAL A 346 3.62 19.15 9.15
CA VAL A 346 4.14 18.41 7.99
C VAL A 346 4.36 19.38 6.83
N THR A 347 5.61 19.54 6.41
CA THR A 347 5.93 20.12 5.09
C THR A 347 6.04 18.96 4.11
N MET A 348 4.94 18.63 3.44
CA MET A 348 4.99 17.71 2.31
C MET A 348 5.77 18.38 1.17
N PRO A 349 6.65 17.67 0.44
CA PRO A 349 7.23 18.23 -0.78
C PRO A 349 6.10 18.60 -1.75
N GLY A 350 5.84 19.91 -1.93
CA GLY A 350 4.89 20.42 -2.92
C GLY A 350 3.49 20.87 -2.45
N GLN A 351 3.22 21.12 -1.15
CA GLN A 351 1.95 21.74 -0.73
C GLN A 351 2.12 22.92 0.25
N VAL A 352 1.29 23.96 0.06
CA VAL A 352 1.17 25.19 0.88
C VAL A 352 0.23 24.93 2.07
N ARG A 353 0.53 25.54 3.23
CA ARG A 353 -0.22 25.42 4.50
C ARG A 353 -1.72 25.73 4.32
N PRO A 354 -2.64 24.91 4.87
CA PRO A 354 -3.99 25.36 5.16
C PRO A 354 -3.99 26.20 6.45
N GLU A 355 -4.75 27.30 6.45
CA GLU A 355 -5.00 28.13 7.63
C GLU A 355 -5.75 27.34 8.72
N ALA A 356 -5.34 27.55 9.97
CA ALA A 356 -5.89 26.89 11.15
C ALA A 356 -7.29 27.42 11.48
N GLN A 357 -8.25 26.53 11.74
CA GLN A 357 -9.51 26.88 12.42
C GLN A 357 -9.35 26.72 13.94
N PRO A 358 -9.99 27.57 14.76
CA PRO A 358 -9.74 27.62 16.19
C PRO A 358 -10.63 26.64 17.00
N GLY A 359 -9.97 25.86 17.85
CA GLY A 359 -10.33 25.64 19.26
C GLY A 359 -11.47 24.69 19.61
N LEU A 360 -11.13 23.55 20.20
CA LEU A 360 -11.86 23.06 21.38
C LEU A 360 -10.83 22.59 22.44
N ALA A 361 -10.78 23.30 23.55
CA ALA A 361 -9.89 23.02 24.67
C ALA A 361 -10.46 21.89 25.55
N VAL A 362 -9.60 20.98 25.99
CA VAL A 362 -9.88 20.08 27.12
C VAL A 362 -8.64 20.01 28.01
N SER A 363 -8.83 20.31 29.29
CA SER A 363 -7.79 20.45 30.32
C SER A 363 -7.09 19.13 30.70
N PRO A 364 -5.84 19.19 31.22
CA PRO A 364 -5.05 17.99 31.53
C PRO A 364 -5.29 17.47 32.95
N GLY A 365 -5.57 16.17 33.07
CA GLY A 365 -5.48 15.43 34.33
C GLY A 365 -4.09 14.81 34.50
N HIS A 366 -3.42 15.12 35.61
CA HIS A 366 -2.17 14.50 36.05
C HIS A 366 -2.36 13.06 36.48
N LEU A 367 -1.55 12.13 35.96
CA LEU A 367 -1.02 10.97 36.69
C LEU A 367 0.33 10.60 36.07
N GLY A 368 1.41 10.70 36.85
CA GLY A 368 2.73 10.19 36.47
C GLY A 368 2.83 8.73 36.83
N PHE A 369 3.39 7.88 35.96
CA PHE A 369 4.02 6.61 36.30
C PHE A 369 4.95 6.15 35.15
N SER A 370 5.99 5.43 35.56
CA SER A 370 7.16 5.04 34.77
C SER A 370 6.93 3.77 33.93
N GLY A 371 7.50 3.75 32.73
CA GLY A 371 8.33 2.63 32.28
C GLY A 371 7.66 1.49 31.52
N ALA A 372 7.55 1.64 30.19
CA ALA A 372 7.93 0.65 29.17
C ALA A 372 7.50 1.16 27.79
N SER A 373 8.48 1.55 26.95
CA SER A 373 8.23 1.98 25.58
C SER A 373 8.19 0.76 24.67
N GLY A 374 7.06 0.51 24.00
CA GLY A 374 6.84 -0.56 23.04
C GLY A 374 6.94 -0.11 21.58
N CYS A 375 7.75 0.90 21.28
CA CYS A 375 8.08 1.33 19.91
C CYS A 375 9.18 0.43 19.30
N SER A 376 9.59 0.74 18.08
CA SER A 376 10.47 0.01 17.17
C SER A 376 9.86 -1.28 16.66
N ASN A 377 8.80 -1.18 15.85
CA ASN A 377 8.53 -2.07 14.71
C ASN A 377 9.14 -3.49 14.89
N ARG A 378 8.66 -4.22 15.92
CA ARG A 378 9.47 -5.25 16.64
C ARG A 378 9.99 -6.31 15.69
N LEU A 379 11.30 -6.30 15.51
CA LEU A 379 12.06 -7.38 14.90
C LEU A 379 13.08 -7.86 15.93
N SER A 380 12.56 -8.51 16.97
CA SER A 380 13.33 -9.36 17.89
C SER A 380 12.91 -10.81 17.69
#